data_AF-A0A7M1C824-F1
#
_entry.id   AF-A0A7M1C824-F1
#
_cell.length_a   1.000
_cell.length_b   1.000
_cell.length_c   1.000
_cell.angle_alpha   90.00
_cell.angle_beta   90.00
_cell.angle_gamma   90.00
#
_symmetry.space_group_name_H-M   'P 1'
#
loop_
_entity.id
_entity.type
_entity.pdbx_description
1 polymer ?
#
loop_
_entity_poly.entity_id
_entity_poly.type
_entity_poly.pdbx_seq_one_letter_code
_entity_poly.pdbx_strand_id
1 'polypeptide(L)'
;LLAPLAAAQWQSCANNNGNYTPNSTYQANLRLLSSTLPKKAASNTNLFATATVGDVPDMVHALTLCRGDFNASACQSCVATAFEDAQQLCAYNKEAAVYYDPCMLKFSNKNFLATTDTDNQGLLLYNTQNFTTNADITQRLLFTLINSTAQSAANSSRRFTTSRLDVGSSPTLYCLMQCTPDLTADDCMACFRTVLSVTLQYLGGRQGGRVLGVRCNMRYEMYPFFQGDPTLRIINLAPEVPAINNNTTPVTVQPPAAAPPPDGKATVQEQN
;
A
#
# COMPACT_ATOMS: atom_id res chain seq x y z
N LEU A 1 -5.34 17.39 21.75
CA LEU A 1 -5.90 17.64 20.40
C LEU A 1 -5.06 16.84 19.42
N LEU A 2 -5.66 15.87 18.72
CA LEU A 2 -4.96 15.09 17.70
C LEU A 2 -4.77 15.98 16.47
N ALA A 3 -3.53 16.37 16.20
CA ALA A 3 -3.17 16.93 14.90
C ALA A 3 -3.56 15.92 13.81
N PRO A 4 -4.09 16.34 12.66
CA PRO A 4 -4.26 15.42 11.56
C PRO A 4 -2.85 14.97 11.18
N LEU A 5 -2.57 13.69 11.36
CA LEU A 5 -1.41 13.08 10.72
C LEU A 5 -1.66 13.27 9.23
N ALA A 6 -1.03 14.29 8.63
CA ALA A 6 -0.75 14.32 7.21
C ALA A 6 0.23 13.16 6.92
N ALA A 7 -0.27 11.93 7.04
CA ALA A 7 0.43 10.74 6.64
C ALA A 7 0.60 10.81 5.13
N ALA A 8 1.80 10.53 4.65
CA ALA A 8 2.16 10.60 3.24
C ALA A 8 1.05 9.96 2.38
N GLN A 9 0.47 10.79 1.53
CA GLN A 9 -0.70 10.48 0.74
C GLN A 9 -0.29 10.35 -0.71
N TRP A 10 -0.67 9.22 -1.32
CA TRP A 10 -0.54 9.03 -2.74
C TRP A 10 -1.88 8.64 -3.33
N GLN A 11 -2.17 9.18 -4.52
CA GLN A 11 -3.41 8.92 -5.22
C GLN A 11 -3.15 8.58 -6.69
N SER A 12 -4.02 7.75 -7.23
CA SER A 12 -4.15 7.48 -8.66
C SER A 12 -5.58 7.80 -9.08
N CYS A 13 -5.73 8.79 -9.96
CA CYS A 13 -7.01 9.20 -10.51
C CYS A 13 -7.07 8.76 -11.97
N ALA A 14 -7.84 7.71 -12.29
CA ALA A 14 -7.92 7.22 -13.66
C ALA A 14 -8.99 8.00 -14.45
N ASN A 15 -8.55 8.92 -15.31
CA ASN A 15 -9.46 9.74 -16.13
C ASN A 15 -10.14 8.95 -17.27
N ASN A 16 -9.60 7.77 -17.61
CA ASN A 16 -10.07 6.97 -18.74
C ASN A 16 -11.39 6.23 -18.47
N ASN A 17 -11.84 6.16 -17.22
CA ASN A 17 -13.09 5.50 -16.82
C ASN A 17 -14.27 6.48 -16.71
N GLY A 18 -14.05 7.74 -17.12
CA GLY A 18 -15.03 8.80 -17.19
C GLY A 18 -15.27 9.49 -15.85
N ASN A 19 -16.00 10.60 -15.93
CA ASN A 19 -16.37 11.40 -14.78
C ASN A 19 -17.86 11.24 -14.46
N TYR A 20 -18.21 11.31 -13.19
CA TYR A 20 -19.59 11.43 -12.74
C TYR A 20 -19.98 12.90 -12.60
N THR A 21 -21.26 13.22 -12.78
CA THR A 21 -21.76 14.59 -12.62
C THR A 21 -22.06 14.90 -11.15
N PRO A 22 -21.93 16.16 -10.71
CA PRO A 22 -22.40 16.57 -9.39
C PRO A 22 -23.87 16.21 -9.19
N ASN A 23 -24.21 15.73 -7.99
CA ASN A 23 -25.55 15.29 -7.59
C ASN A 23 -26.13 14.12 -8.43
N SER A 24 -25.27 13.34 -9.08
CA SER A 24 -25.66 12.10 -9.77
C SER A 24 -25.97 10.96 -8.81
N THR A 25 -26.67 9.95 -9.32
CA THR A 25 -26.85 8.65 -8.67
C THR A 25 -25.50 8.01 -8.33
N TYR A 26 -24.51 8.07 -9.22
CA TYR A 26 -23.14 7.61 -8.93
C TYR A 26 -22.56 8.27 -7.66
N GLN A 27 -22.69 9.60 -7.53
CA GLN A 27 -22.21 10.31 -6.35
C GLN A 27 -22.96 9.90 -5.08
N ALA A 28 -24.28 9.66 -5.18
CA ALA A 28 -25.07 9.15 -4.05
C ALA A 28 -24.62 7.74 -3.62
N ASN A 29 -24.35 6.86 -4.59
CA ASN A 29 -23.81 5.51 -4.34
C ASN A 29 -22.43 5.56 -3.68
N LEU A 30 -21.55 6.45 -4.13
CA LEU A 30 -20.24 6.67 -3.52
C LEU A 30 -20.34 7.20 -2.08
N ARG A 31 -21.29 8.11 -1.79
CA ARG A 31 -21.56 8.58 -0.42
C ARG A 31 -22.06 7.46 0.49
N LEU A 32 -22.92 6.57 -0.02
CA LEU A 32 -23.36 5.39 0.73
C LEU A 32 -22.18 4.49 1.08
N LEU A 33 -21.27 4.24 0.13
CA LEU A 33 -20.03 3.49 0.39
C LEU A 33 -19.16 4.18 1.44
N SER A 34 -18.91 5.49 1.30
CA SER A 34 -18.11 6.29 2.23
C SER A 34 -18.64 6.21 3.68
N SER A 35 -19.96 6.17 3.87
CA SER A 35 -20.57 6.05 5.21
C SER A 35 -20.56 4.64 5.82
N THR A 36 -20.44 3.58 5.00
CA THR A 36 -20.64 2.19 5.44
C THR A 36 -19.34 1.38 5.47
N LEU A 37 -18.47 1.54 4.47
CA LEU A 37 -17.25 0.75 4.32
C LEU A 37 -16.23 0.92 5.46
N PRO A 38 -15.99 2.12 6.03
CA PRO A 38 -15.05 2.28 7.13
C PRO A 38 -15.39 1.37 8.33
N LYS A 39 -16.66 1.35 8.75
CA LYS A 39 -17.13 0.50 9.86
C LYS A 39 -17.07 -0.99 9.49
N LYS A 40 -17.40 -1.32 8.24
CA LYS A 40 -17.34 -2.70 7.73
C LYS A 40 -15.91 -3.24 7.77
N ALA A 41 -14.92 -2.44 7.36
CA ALA A 41 -13.51 -2.80 7.43
C ALA A 41 -13.04 -2.97 8.87
N ALA A 42 -13.34 -2.00 9.74
CA ALA A 42 -12.95 -2.04 11.15
C ALA A 42 -13.55 -3.22 11.95
N SER A 43 -14.73 -3.69 11.55
CA SER A 43 -15.38 -4.85 12.19
C SER A 43 -14.86 -6.20 11.68
N ASN A 44 -14.08 -6.21 10.60
CA ASN A 44 -13.46 -7.41 10.05
C ASN A 44 -12.12 -7.67 10.75
N THR A 45 -11.86 -8.92 11.18
CA THR A 45 -10.60 -9.30 11.84
C THR A 45 -9.36 -9.09 10.99
N ASN A 46 -9.51 -9.03 9.67
CA ASN A 46 -8.45 -8.76 8.70
C ASN A 46 -8.41 -7.29 8.26
N LEU A 47 -9.23 -6.41 8.84
CA LEU A 47 -9.32 -4.98 8.53
C LEU A 47 -9.55 -4.69 7.04
N PHE A 48 -10.42 -5.49 6.42
CA PHE A 48 -10.68 -5.52 5.00
C PHE A 48 -12.17 -5.47 4.72
N ALA A 49 -12.57 -4.72 3.71
CA ALA A 49 -13.94 -4.73 3.23
C ALA A 49 -14.03 -4.42 1.74
N THR A 50 -15.01 -5.06 1.10
CA THR A 50 -15.49 -4.72 -0.24
C THR A 50 -16.98 -4.43 -0.20
N ALA A 51 -17.47 -3.65 -1.16
CA ALA A 51 -18.88 -3.50 -1.42
C ALA A 51 -19.14 -3.08 -2.86
N THR A 52 -20.36 -3.31 -3.32
CA THR A 52 -20.88 -2.81 -4.59
C THR A 52 -22.23 -2.16 -4.33
N VAL A 53 -22.45 -0.98 -4.88
CA VAL A 53 -23.68 -0.20 -4.67
C VAL A 53 -24.18 0.36 -6.00
N GLY A 54 -25.49 0.27 -6.23
CA GLY A 54 -26.17 0.80 -7.41
C GLY A 54 -26.20 -0.15 -8.60
N ASP A 55 -26.86 0.29 -9.66
CA ASP A 55 -27.03 -0.44 -10.93
C ASP A 55 -26.32 0.28 -12.07
N VAL A 56 -26.06 -0.43 -13.17
CA VAL A 56 -25.48 0.18 -14.39
C VAL A 56 -26.41 1.28 -14.90
N PRO A 57 -25.92 2.51 -15.18
CA PRO A 57 -24.51 2.92 -15.34
C PRO A 57 -23.86 3.59 -14.10
N ASP A 58 -24.56 3.62 -12.97
CA ASP A 58 -24.17 4.32 -11.73
C ASP A 58 -23.59 3.39 -10.64
N MET A 59 -23.32 2.13 -10.98
CA MET A 59 -22.74 1.13 -10.09
C MET A 59 -21.32 1.53 -9.65
N VAL A 60 -21.03 1.36 -8.36
CA VAL A 60 -19.72 1.61 -7.76
C VAL A 60 -19.23 0.35 -7.05
N HIS A 61 -18.05 -0.13 -7.43
CA HIS A 61 -17.31 -1.16 -6.70
C HIS A 61 -16.26 -0.47 -5.83
N ALA A 62 -16.10 -0.92 -4.58
CA ALA A 62 -15.09 -0.40 -3.67
C ALA A 62 -14.40 -1.51 -2.88
N LEU A 63 -13.12 -1.28 -2.58
CA LEU A 63 -12.26 -2.12 -1.77
C LEU A 63 -11.45 -1.24 -0.84
N THR A 64 -11.33 -1.67 0.42
CA THR A 64 -10.41 -1.07 1.37
C THR A 64 -9.67 -2.13 2.16
N LEU A 65 -8.41 -1.85 2.47
CA LEU A 65 -7.55 -2.69 3.28
C LEU A 65 -6.73 -1.80 4.20
N CYS A 66 -6.77 -2.07 5.50
CA CYS A 66 -5.86 -1.49 6.46
C CYS A 66 -4.68 -2.43 6.73
N ARG A 67 -3.58 -1.83 7.17
CA ARG A 67 -2.36 -2.56 7.50
C ARG A 67 -2.59 -3.46 8.71
N GLY A 68 -2.10 -4.70 8.64
CA GLY A 68 -2.44 -5.76 9.60
C GLY A 68 -1.94 -5.57 11.03
N ASP A 69 -1.11 -4.56 11.27
CA ASP A 69 -0.55 -4.15 12.57
C ASP A 69 -1.24 -2.89 13.15
N PHE A 70 -2.33 -2.41 12.54
CA PHE A 70 -3.17 -1.34 13.12
C PHE A 70 -4.40 -1.89 13.84
N ASN A 71 -5.02 -1.06 14.68
CA ASN A 71 -6.28 -1.38 15.34
C ASN A 71 -7.52 -0.95 14.52
N ALA A 72 -8.68 -1.50 14.86
CA ALA A 72 -9.95 -1.25 14.20
C ALA A 72 -10.32 0.23 14.14
N SER A 73 -10.12 0.99 15.22
CA SER A 73 -10.44 2.42 15.27
C SER A 73 -9.59 3.24 14.31
N ALA A 74 -8.28 2.99 14.27
CA ALA A 74 -7.36 3.64 13.35
C ALA A 74 -7.67 3.28 11.89
N CYS A 75 -8.05 2.03 11.63
CA CYS A 75 -8.51 1.60 10.33
C CYS A 75 -9.77 2.37 9.90
N GLN A 76 -10.81 2.43 10.75
CA GLN A 76 -12.04 3.15 10.45
C GLN A 76 -11.76 4.62 10.10
N SER A 77 -10.96 5.31 10.91
CA SER A 77 -10.61 6.71 10.67
C SER A 77 -9.85 6.88 9.35
N CYS A 78 -8.84 6.04 9.09
CA CYS A 78 -8.05 6.12 7.86
C CYS A 78 -8.92 5.93 6.60
N VAL A 79 -9.83 4.94 6.61
CA VAL A 79 -10.70 4.67 5.47
C VAL A 79 -11.71 5.81 5.25
N ALA A 80 -12.25 6.39 6.31
CA ALA A 80 -13.14 7.54 6.20
C ALA A 80 -12.42 8.74 5.55
N THR A 81 -11.23 9.09 6.05
CA THR A 81 -10.38 10.14 5.46
C THR A 81 -10.01 9.83 4.01
N ALA A 82 -9.69 8.57 3.68
CA ALA A 82 -9.39 8.18 2.31
C ALA A 82 -10.55 8.42 1.33
N PHE A 83 -11.80 8.24 1.76
CA PHE A 83 -12.97 8.55 0.94
C PHE A 83 -13.18 10.06 0.74
N GLU A 84 -12.91 10.86 1.77
CA GLU A 84 -12.99 12.32 1.70
C GLU A 84 -11.94 12.85 0.72
N ASP A 85 -10.69 12.42 0.90
CA ASP A 85 -9.59 12.90 0.09
C ASP A 85 -9.63 12.37 -1.33
N ALA A 86 -10.13 11.15 -1.56
CA ALA A 86 -10.35 10.66 -2.92
C ALA A 86 -11.33 11.57 -3.69
N GLN A 87 -12.38 12.09 -3.04
CA GLN A 87 -13.33 12.99 -3.67
C GLN A 87 -12.77 14.42 -3.87
N GLN A 88 -11.79 14.83 -3.07
CA GLN A 88 -11.12 16.13 -3.23
C GLN A 88 -10.03 16.08 -4.29
N LEU A 89 -9.16 15.08 -4.24
CA LEU A 89 -7.97 14.95 -5.10
C LEU A 89 -8.27 14.35 -6.46
N CYS A 90 -9.26 13.45 -6.54
CA CYS A 90 -9.74 12.85 -7.79
C CYS A 90 -11.17 13.33 -8.09
N ALA A 91 -11.41 14.64 -7.99
CA ALA A 91 -12.73 15.23 -8.10
C ALA A 91 -13.47 14.75 -9.36
N TYR A 92 -14.66 14.20 -9.15
CA TYR A 92 -15.57 13.69 -10.18
C TYR A 92 -15.10 12.46 -10.96
N ASN A 93 -13.92 11.90 -10.69
CA ASN A 93 -13.49 10.68 -11.36
C ASN A 93 -14.34 9.49 -10.89
N LYS A 94 -14.80 8.66 -11.84
CA LYS A 94 -15.44 7.39 -11.48
C LYS A 94 -14.46 6.37 -10.91
N GLU A 95 -13.15 6.60 -11.02
CA GLU A 95 -12.13 5.73 -10.44
C GLU A 95 -11.05 6.51 -9.71
N ALA A 96 -10.79 6.07 -8.48
CA ALA A 96 -9.70 6.58 -7.66
C ALA A 96 -9.11 5.46 -6.81
N ALA A 97 -7.80 5.50 -6.61
CA ALA A 97 -7.11 4.78 -5.56
C ALA A 97 -6.37 5.78 -4.66
N VAL A 98 -6.45 5.61 -3.35
CA VAL A 98 -5.77 6.43 -2.34
C VAL A 98 -4.99 5.50 -1.41
N TYR A 99 -3.76 5.86 -1.11
CA TYR A 99 -2.84 5.10 -0.29
C TYR A 99 -2.30 5.98 0.83
N TYR A 100 -2.45 5.50 2.07
CA TYR A 100 -1.76 5.99 3.24
C TYR A 100 -0.92 4.86 3.86
N ASP A 101 -0.04 5.22 4.79
CA ASP A 101 0.68 4.24 5.61
C ASP A 101 -0.25 3.26 6.37
N PRO A 102 -1.41 3.67 6.94
CA PRO A 102 -2.30 2.77 7.67
C PRO A 102 -3.34 2.03 6.81
N CYS A 103 -3.72 2.56 5.65
CA CYS A 103 -4.77 1.97 4.82
C CYS A 103 -4.70 2.39 3.35
N MET A 104 -5.41 1.63 2.52
CA MET A 104 -5.68 1.94 1.13
C MET A 104 -7.18 1.85 0.82
N LEU A 105 -7.60 2.61 -0.17
CA LEU A 105 -8.95 2.64 -0.73
C LEU A 105 -8.85 2.61 -2.26
N LYS A 106 -9.68 1.80 -2.93
CA LYS A 106 -9.98 1.95 -4.35
C LYS A 106 -11.48 1.88 -4.56
N PHE A 107 -12.00 2.75 -5.44
CA PHE A 107 -13.33 2.59 -6.02
C PHE A 107 -13.29 2.75 -7.54
N SER A 108 -14.26 2.15 -8.23
CA SER A 108 -14.41 2.24 -9.68
C SER A 108 -15.83 1.88 -10.11
N ASN A 109 -16.27 2.40 -11.26
CA ASN A 109 -17.44 1.92 -11.97
C ASN A 109 -17.17 0.63 -12.77
N LYS A 110 -15.90 0.20 -12.88
CA LYS A 110 -15.52 -1.10 -13.44
C LYS A 110 -15.39 -2.14 -12.32
N ASN A 111 -15.79 -3.37 -12.61
CA ASN A 111 -15.69 -4.47 -11.64
C ASN A 111 -14.27 -5.01 -11.52
N PHE A 112 -13.38 -4.25 -10.86
CA PHE A 112 -12.02 -4.69 -10.52
C PHE A 112 -12.00 -5.74 -9.39
N LEU A 113 -13.13 -5.98 -8.72
CA LEU A 113 -13.25 -6.99 -7.68
C LEU A 113 -13.27 -8.41 -8.25
N ALA A 114 -13.71 -8.57 -9.50
CA ALA A 114 -13.79 -9.85 -10.19
C ALA A 114 -12.44 -10.41 -10.65
N THR A 115 -11.39 -9.59 -10.71
CA THR A 115 -10.06 -10.00 -11.15
C THR A 115 -9.06 -9.99 -9.98
N THR A 116 -8.18 -10.98 -9.97
CA THR A 116 -7.01 -11.01 -9.07
C THR A 116 -5.81 -10.28 -9.66
N ASP A 117 -5.91 -9.87 -10.93
CA ASP A 117 -4.87 -9.13 -11.62
C ASP A 117 -4.53 -7.84 -10.87
N THR A 118 -3.22 -7.61 -10.77
CA THR A 118 -2.66 -6.31 -10.43
C THR A 118 -3.02 -5.35 -11.56
N ASP A 119 -4.22 -4.78 -11.49
CA ASP A 119 -4.63 -3.65 -12.30
C ASP A 119 -3.44 -2.66 -12.36
N ASN A 120 -3.03 -2.24 -13.57
CA ASN A 120 -1.74 -1.58 -13.91
C ASN A 120 -1.56 -0.18 -13.28
N GLN A 121 -2.12 0.06 -12.10
CA GLN A 121 -2.23 1.33 -11.38
C GLN A 121 -1.46 1.28 -10.05
N GLY A 122 -0.43 0.44 -9.99
CA GLY A 122 0.49 0.43 -8.86
C GLY A 122 1.38 1.67 -8.87
N LEU A 123 1.71 2.18 -7.69
CA LEU A 123 2.70 3.25 -7.52
C LEU A 123 4.01 2.66 -6.98
N LEU A 124 5.12 3.05 -7.60
CA LEU A 124 6.45 2.75 -7.10
C LEU A 124 7.04 3.97 -6.41
N LEU A 125 7.42 3.84 -5.14
CA LEU A 125 8.04 4.88 -4.35
C LEU A 125 9.40 4.42 -3.87
N TYR A 126 10.38 5.31 -3.79
CA TYR A 126 11.74 4.92 -3.43
C TYR A 126 12.46 5.95 -2.58
N ASN A 127 13.31 5.46 -1.69
CA ASN A 127 14.30 6.28 -1.01
C ASN A 127 15.37 6.71 -2.02
N THR A 128 15.69 8.00 -2.07
CA THR A 128 16.68 8.54 -3.01
C THR A 128 18.11 8.12 -2.67
N GLN A 129 18.35 7.67 -1.44
CA GLN A 129 19.62 7.14 -1.00
C GLN A 129 19.83 5.70 -1.48
N ASN A 130 21.08 5.39 -1.81
CA ASN A 130 21.51 4.07 -2.23
C ASN A 130 22.23 3.33 -1.11
N PHE A 131 22.25 2.01 -1.20
CA PHE A 131 23.16 1.21 -0.39
C PHE A 131 24.61 1.57 -0.67
N THR A 132 25.44 1.56 0.37
CA THR A 132 26.89 1.70 0.25
C THR A 132 27.59 0.34 0.12
N THR A 133 26.86 -0.75 0.35
CA THR A 133 27.33 -2.14 0.22
C THR A 133 27.44 -2.57 -1.24
N ASN A 134 28.26 -3.59 -1.50
CA ASN A 134 28.42 -4.20 -2.82
C ASN A 134 27.05 -4.61 -3.42
N ALA A 135 26.87 -4.34 -4.73
CA ALA A 135 25.62 -4.54 -5.43
C ALA A 135 25.11 -6.00 -5.41
N ASP A 136 25.98 -7.00 -5.53
CA ASP A 136 25.60 -8.41 -5.50
C ASP A 136 25.08 -8.81 -4.11
N ILE A 137 25.72 -8.30 -3.05
CA ILE A 137 25.28 -8.52 -1.66
C ILE A 137 23.93 -7.84 -1.44
N THR A 138 23.77 -6.58 -1.87
CA THR A 138 22.50 -5.86 -1.78
C THR A 138 21.37 -6.59 -2.49
N GLN A 139 21.62 -7.08 -3.70
CA GLN A 139 20.64 -7.83 -4.48
C GLN A 139 20.21 -9.11 -3.74
N ARG A 140 21.17 -9.84 -3.15
CA ARG A 140 20.89 -11.03 -2.33
C ARG A 140 20.12 -10.71 -1.06
N LEU A 141 20.46 -9.61 -0.38
CA LEU A 141 19.76 -9.14 0.81
C LEU A 141 18.28 -8.85 0.50
N LEU A 142 18.03 -8.05 -0.54
CA LEU A 142 16.68 -7.67 -0.95
C LEU A 142 15.86 -8.87 -1.42
N PHE A 143 16.44 -9.73 -2.28
CA PHE A 143 15.75 -10.95 -2.70
C PHE A 143 15.37 -11.84 -1.51
N THR A 144 16.33 -12.09 -0.60
CA THR A 144 16.08 -12.93 0.58
C THR A 144 14.97 -12.34 1.45
N LEU A 145 15.05 -11.04 1.74
CA LEU A 145 14.08 -10.32 2.56
C LEU A 145 12.67 -10.42 1.94
N ILE A 146 12.52 -10.00 0.70
CA ILE A 146 11.21 -9.89 0.04
C ILE A 146 10.62 -11.28 -0.20
N ASN A 147 11.41 -12.23 -0.73
CA ASN A 147 10.91 -13.57 -1.02
C ASN A 147 10.44 -14.31 0.25
N SER A 148 11.20 -14.22 1.35
CA SER A 148 10.82 -14.86 2.61
C SER A 148 9.60 -14.19 3.23
N THR A 149 9.51 -12.86 3.16
CA THR A 149 8.35 -12.09 3.65
C THR A 149 7.09 -12.41 2.84
N ALA A 150 7.22 -12.54 1.51
CA ALA A 150 6.13 -12.90 0.62
C ALA A 150 5.55 -14.27 0.96
N GLN A 151 6.40 -15.29 1.13
CA GLN A 151 5.97 -16.66 1.47
C GLN A 151 5.25 -16.70 2.82
N SER A 152 5.81 -16.03 3.83
CA SER A 152 5.18 -15.94 5.15
C SER A 152 3.85 -15.18 5.10
N ALA A 153 3.79 -14.05 4.39
CA ALA A 153 2.56 -13.28 4.22
C ALA A 153 1.49 -14.10 3.51
N ALA A 154 1.83 -14.76 2.40
CA ALA A 154 0.87 -15.57 1.67
C ALA A 154 0.35 -16.76 2.48
N ASN A 155 1.14 -17.35 3.38
CA ASN A 155 0.68 -18.45 4.24
C ASN A 155 -0.06 -17.97 5.50
N SER A 156 -0.02 -16.67 5.81
CA SER A 156 -0.75 -16.09 6.93
C SER A 156 -2.24 -15.95 6.62
N SER A 157 -3.10 -16.22 7.61
CA SER A 157 -4.56 -16.05 7.48
C SER A 157 -4.96 -14.59 7.20
N ARG A 158 -4.16 -13.63 7.65
CA ARG A 158 -4.34 -12.18 7.37
C ARG A 158 -3.73 -11.73 6.04
N ARG A 159 -3.07 -12.63 5.30
CA ARG A 159 -2.24 -12.32 4.13
C ARG A 159 -1.20 -11.22 4.39
N PHE A 160 -0.67 -11.17 5.62
CA PHE A 160 0.18 -10.10 6.14
C PHE A 160 1.38 -10.68 6.88
N THR A 161 2.57 -10.10 6.68
CA THR A 161 3.77 -10.40 7.48
C THR A 161 4.68 -9.18 7.54
N THR A 162 5.33 -9.03 8.70
CA THR A 162 6.49 -8.16 8.90
C THR A 162 7.74 -9.00 9.09
N SER A 163 8.87 -8.55 8.58
CA SER A 163 10.14 -9.23 8.73
C SER A 163 11.29 -8.29 9.08
N ARG A 164 12.31 -8.86 9.71
CA ARG A 164 13.61 -8.25 9.93
C ARG A 164 14.67 -9.19 9.39
N LEU A 165 15.53 -8.69 8.51
CA LEU A 165 16.73 -9.38 8.06
C LEU A 165 17.95 -8.76 8.73
N ASP A 166 18.76 -9.61 9.36
CA ASP A 166 19.92 -9.20 10.14
C ASP A 166 21.03 -10.25 9.97
N VAL A 167 21.95 -10.00 9.02
CA VAL A 167 22.96 -10.99 8.60
C VAL A 167 24.36 -10.40 8.67
N GLY A 168 25.13 -10.85 9.67
CA GLY A 168 26.52 -10.50 9.85
C GLY A 168 26.73 -8.99 10.00
N SER A 169 27.66 -8.43 9.22
CA SER A 169 27.94 -6.98 9.18
C SER A 169 27.14 -6.22 8.11
N SER A 170 26.15 -6.88 7.48
CA SER A 170 25.30 -6.24 6.47
C SER A 170 24.31 -5.27 7.13
N PRO A 171 23.79 -4.29 6.38
CA PRO A 171 22.74 -3.43 6.91
C PRO A 171 21.50 -4.23 7.29
N THR A 172 20.92 -3.94 8.45
CA THR A 172 19.64 -4.52 8.87
C THR A 172 18.52 -3.98 7.98
N LEU A 173 17.65 -4.86 7.50
CA LEU A 173 16.50 -4.50 6.67
C LEU A 173 15.19 -4.92 7.31
N TYR A 174 14.17 -4.12 7.09
CA TYR A 174 12.81 -4.35 7.54
C TYR A 174 11.90 -4.44 6.33
N CYS A 175 10.97 -5.38 6.32
CA CYS A 175 9.98 -5.49 5.26
C CYS A 175 8.59 -5.77 5.82
N LEU A 176 7.58 -5.27 5.10
CA LEU A 176 6.18 -5.56 5.32
C LEU A 176 5.58 -5.87 3.96
N MET A 177 4.86 -6.98 3.88
CA MET A 177 4.12 -7.37 2.69
C MET A 177 2.69 -7.75 3.06
N GLN A 178 1.74 -7.33 2.24
CA GLN A 178 0.34 -7.61 2.46
C GLN A 178 -0.40 -7.83 1.14
N CYS A 179 -1.28 -8.83 1.10
CA CYS A 179 -2.29 -8.98 0.05
C CYS A 179 -3.70 -8.74 0.63
N THR A 180 -4.68 -8.53 -0.25
CA THR A 180 -6.08 -8.51 0.17
C THR A 180 -6.51 -9.91 0.66
N PRO A 181 -7.18 -10.02 1.81
CA PRO A 181 -7.54 -11.31 2.42
C PRO A 181 -8.49 -12.20 1.60
N ASP A 182 -9.15 -11.66 0.58
CA ASP A 182 -9.99 -12.40 -0.37
C ASP A 182 -9.19 -13.26 -1.37
N LEU A 183 -7.87 -13.05 -1.48
CA LEU A 183 -7.01 -13.86 -2.34
C LEU A 183 -6.65 -15.21 -1.70
N THR A 184 -6.54 -16.24 -2.56
CA THR A 184 -5.91 -17.51 -2.17
C THR A 184 -4.41 -17.31 -1.87
N ALA A 185 -3.77 -18.31 -1.26
CA ALA A 185 -2.33 -18.24 -1.01
C ALA A 185 -1.55 -18.14 -2.33
N ASP A 186 -1.99 -18.88 -3.34
CA ASP A 186 -1.37 -18.90 -4.67
C ASP A 186 -1.57 -17.58 -5.41
N ASP A 187 -2.76 -16.99 -5.37
CA ASP A 187 -3.02 -15.68 -5.98
C ASP A 187 -2.22 -14.57 -5.29
N CYS A 188 -2.12 -14.62 -3.95
CA CYS A 188 -1.29 -13.67 -3.21
C CYS A 188 0.20 -13.83 -3.57
N MET A 189 0.69 -15.07 -3.68
CA MET A 189 2.06 -15.32 -4.15
C MET A 189 2.29 -14.87 -5.58
N ALA A 190 1.31 -15.06 -6.48
CA ALA A 190 1.39 -14.57 -7.85
C ALA A 190 1.52 -13.03 -7.87
N CYS A 191 0.72 -12.33 -7.08
CA CYS A 191 0.80 -10.88 -6.92
C CYS A 191 2.19 -10.45 -6.39
N PHE A 192 2.71 -11.13 -5.36
CA PHE A 192 4.03 -10.83 -4.80
C PHE A 192 5.20 -11.14 -5.73
N ARG A 193 5.08 -12.08 -6.67
CA ARG A 193 6.10 -12.31 -7.71
C ARG A 193 6.26 -11.09 -8.62
N THR A 194 5.16 -10.42 -8.95
CA THR A 194 5.19 -9.14 -9.68
C THR A 194 5.87 -8.06 -8.84
N VAL A 195 5.49 -7.94 -7.56
CA VAL A 195 6.12 -7.00 -6.62
C VAL A 195 7.63 -7.23 -6.51
N LEU A 196 8.06 -8.49 -6.38
CA LEU A 196 9.47 -8.86 -6.31
C LEU A 196 10.21 -8.45 -7.58
N SER A 197 9.65 -8.76 -8.75
CA SER A 197 10.27 -8.45 -10.05
C SER A 197 10.44 -6.93 -10.23
N VAL A 198 9.38 -6.15 -9.97
CA VAL A 198 9.43 -4.67 -10.00
C VAL A 198 10.46 -4.15 -9.00
N THR A 199 10.50 -4.70 -7.79
CA THR A 199 11.40 -4.21 -6.75
C THR A 199 12.86 -4.46 -7.10
N LEU A 200 13.21 -5.66 -7.55
CA LEU A 200 14.58 -5.96 -7.93
C LEU A 200 15.02 -5.18 -9.17
N GLN A 201 14.11 -4.93 -10.12
CA GLN A 201 14.41 -4.17 -11.33
C GLN A 201 14.61 -2.68 -11.07
N TYR A 202 13.74 -2.05 -10.29
CA TYR A 202 13.71 -0.59 -10.15
C TYR A 202 14.24 -0.07 -8.81
N LEU A 203 14.28 -0.93 -7.79
CA LEU A 203 14.63 -0.57 -6.41
C LEU A 203 15.85 -1.33 -5.87
N GLY A 204 16.50 -2.19 -6.66
CA GLY A 204 17.56 -3.10 -6.20
C GLY A 204 18.77 -2.43 -5.52
N GLY A 205 19.00 -1.13 -5.76
CA GLY A 205 20.08 -0.37 -5.12
C GLY A 205 19.63 0.62 -4.04
N ARG A 206 18.33 0.76 -3.77
CA ARG A 206 17.77 1.83 -2.92
C ARG A 206 17.70 1.38 -1.46
N GLN A 207 17.92 2.30 -0.51
CA GLN A 207 17.84 1.97 0.93
C GLN A 207 16.42 1.70 1.43
N GLY A 208 15.43 1.99 0.61
CA GLY A 208 14.02 1.80 0.93
C GLY A 208 13.18 1.94 -0.31
N GLY A 209 12.02 1.30 -0.30
CA GLY A 209 11.09 1.38 -1.40
C GLY A 209 9.75 0.75 -1.10
N ARG A 210 8.76 1.16 -1.88
CA ARG A 210 7.38 0.71 -1.75
C ARG A 210 6.81 0.39 -3.11
N VAL A 211 6.11 -0.73 -3.18
CA VAL A 211 5.20 -1.06 -4.28
C VAL A 211 3.80 -0.98 -3.70
N LEU A 212 3.03 0.01 -4.11
CA LEU A 212 1.66 0.22 -3.68
C LEU A 212 0.72 -0.34 -4.75
N GLY A 213 0.12 -1.48 -4.47
CA GLY A 213 -0.93 -2.07 -5.30
C GLY A 213 -2.19 -2.31 -4.49
N VAL A 214 -3.31 -2.42 -5.19
CA VAL A 214 -4.64 -2.61 -4.56
C VAL A 214 -4.82 -4.05 -4.07
N ARG A 215 -4.24 -5.02 -4.78
CA ARG A 215 -4.32 -6.45 -4.44
C ARG A 215 -3.18 -6.92 -3.55
N CYS A 216 -1.98 -6.36 -3.73
CA CYS A 216 -0.86 -6.56 -2.85
C CYS A 216 0.05 -5.33 -2.82
N ASN A 217 0.73 -5.15 -1.69
CA ASN A 217 1.70 -4.09 -1.48
C ASN A 217 2.92 -4.60 -0.71
N MET A 218 4.00 -3.84 -0.83
CA MET A 218 5.24 -4.09 -0.11
C MET A 218 5.90 -2.76 0.27
N ARG A 219 6.51 -2.73 1.44
CA ARG A 219 7.48 -1.70 1.84
C ARG A 219 8.70 -2.37 2.43
N TYR A 220 9.89 -1.90 2.06
CA TYR A 220 11.12 -2.20 2.79
C TYR A 220 11.87 -0.92 3.12
N GLU A 221 12.58 -0.94 4.24
CA GLU A 221 13.38 0.18 4.74
C GLU A 221 14.57 -0.35 5.55
N MET A 222 15.59 0.49 5.75
CA MET A 222 16.70 0.24 6.67
C MET A 222 16.39 0.60 8.14
N TYR A 223 15.16 1.02 8.43
CA TYR A 223 14.70 1.37 9.79
C TYR A 223 13.35 0.73 10.10
N PRO A 224 13.01 0.48 11.38
CA PRO A 224 11.70 -0.04 11.76
C PRO A 224 10.57 0.93 11.41
N PHE A 225 9.49 0.45 10.79
CA PHE A 225 8.34 1.29 10.39
C PHE A 225 6.95 0.66 10.67
N PHE A 226 6.92 -0.54 11.26
CA PHE A 226 5.71 -1.26 11.64
C PHE A 226 5.61 -1.41 13.16
N GLN A 227 4.41 -1.69 13.66
CA GLN A 227 4.14 -1.82 15.09
C GLN A 227 4.50 -3.23 15.59
N GLY A 228 5.04 -3.31 16.81
CA GLY A 228 5.40 -4.57 17.46
C GLY A 228 6.66 -5.25 16.91
N ASP A 229 6.88 -6.48 17.35
CA ASP A 229 7.99 -7.30 16.89
C ASP A 229 7.80 -7.82 15.46
N PRO A 230 8.89 -8.02 14.69
CA PRO A 230 8.80 -8.65 13.37
C PRO A 230 8.24 -10.06 13.51
N THR A 231 7.26 -10.39 12.66
CA THR A 231 6.69 -11.75 12.60
C THR A 231 7.76 -12.77 12.18
N LEU A 232 8.65 -12.38 11.28
CA LEU A 232 9.72 -13.22 10.74
C LEU A 232 11.10 -12.60 10.99
N ARG A 233 12.02 -13.36 11.59
CA ARG A 233 13.44 -12.98 11.73
C ARG A 233 14.28 -13.81 10.78
N ILE A 234 14.99 -13.15 9.88
CA ILE A 234 15.82 -13.77 8.84
C ILE A 234 17.28 -13.53 9.19
N ILE A 235 18.03 -14.60 9.42
CA ILE A 235 19.44 -14.56 9.83
C ILE A 235 20.39 -15.18 8.80
N ASN A 236 19.84 -15.77 7.74
CA ASN A 236 20.60 -16.43 6.67
C ASN A 236 20.16 -15.88 5.31
N LEU A 237 21.11 -15.74 4.39
CA LEU A 237 20.84 -15.36 3.01
C LEU A 237 20.41 -16.54 2.16
N ALA A 238 19.59 -16.28 1.16
CA ALA A 238 19.38 -17.22 0.07
C ALA A 238 20.73 -17.53 -0.61
N PRO A 239 20.94 -18.79 -1.06
CA PRO A 239 22.19 -19.18 -1.70
C PRO A 239 22.40 -18.40 -3.00
N GLU A 240 21.33 -18.22 -3.78
CA GLU A 240 21.35 -17.55 -5.07
C GLU A 240 20.10 -16.67 -5.28
N VAL A 241 20.21 -15.70 -6.20
CA VAL A 241 19.08 -14.91 -6.70
C VAL A 241 18.71 -15.46 -8.07
N PRO A 242 17.48 -15.96 -8.29
CA PRO A 242 17.03 -16.40 -9.60
C PRO A 242 17.14 -15.28 -10.65
N ALA A 243 17.41 -15.64 -11.90
CA ALA A 243 17.37 -14.69 -13.01
C ALA A 243 15.97 -14.04 -13.09
N ILE A 244 15.94 -12.71 -13.16
CA ILE A 244 14.69 -11.94 -13.25
C ILE A 244 14.29 -11.85 -14.71
N ASN A 245 13.13 -12.41 -15.06
CA ASN A 245 12.56 -12.28 -16.39
C ASN A 245 11.90 -10.89 -16.50
N ASN A 246 12.54 -9.95 -17.22
CA ASN A 246 12.15 -8.54 -17.33
C ASN A 246 10.85 -8.26 -18.12
N ASN A 247 9.88 -9.18 -18.17
CA ASN A 247 8.62 -8.98 -18.88
C ASN A 247 7.56 -8.22 -18.06
N THR A 248 8.00 -7.34 -17.15
CA THR A 248 7.13 -6.64 -16.20
C THR A 248 6.30 -5.55 -16.90
N THR A 249 5.01 -5.44 -16.53
CA THR A 249 4.09 -4.41 -17.03
C THR A 249 4.48 -2.99 -16.57
N PRO A 250 4.02 -1.94 -17.26
CA PRO A 250 4.34 -0.56 -16.88
C PRO A 250 3.84 -0.24 -15.47
N VAL A 251 4.72 0.23 -14.59
CA VAL A 251 4.39 0.77 -13.27
C VAL A 251 4.69 2.27 -13.27
N THR A 252 3.80 3.07 -12.68
CA THR A 252 4.04 4.51 -12.52
C THR A 252 5.04 4.74 -11.38
N VAL A 253 6.21 5.27 -11.71
CA VAL A 253 7.25 5.62 -10.75
C VAL A 253 6.99 7.03 -10.23
N GLN A 254 6.77 7.17 -8.92
CA GLN A 254 6.57 8.46 -8.28
C GLN A 254 7.74 8.79 -7.33
N PRO A 255 8.22 10.05 -7.35
CA PRO A 255 9.16 10.51 -6.34
C PRO A 255 8.50 10.57 -4.95
N PRO A 256 9.29 10.61 -3.86
CA PRO A 256 8.77 10.77 -2.49
C PRO A 256 7.84 11.98 -2.40
N ALA A 257 6.75 11.86 -1.64
CA ALA A 257 5.94 13.01 -1.26
C ALA A 257 6.81 14.01 -0.48
N ALA A 258 6.72 15.31 -0.81
CA ALA A 258 7.37 16.35 -0.02
C ALA A 258 6.86 16.26 1.42
N ALA A 259 7.77 16.32 2.40
CA ALA A 259 7.37 16.39 3.80
C ALA A 259 6.43 17.60 3.98
N PRO A 260 5.31 17.47 4.72
CA PRO A 260 4.50 18.62 5.05
C PRO A 260 5.38 19.67 5.76
N PRO A 261 5.14 20.98 5.53
CA PRO A 261 5.90 22.03 6.21
C PRO A 261 5.80 21.80 7.73
N PRO A 262 6.89 21.98 8.49
CA PRO A 262 6.78 21.96 9.94
C PRO A 262 5.80 23.05 10.37
N ASP A 263 4.79 22.68 11.16
CA ASP A 263 3.87 23.63 11.78
C ASP A 263 4.69 24.73 12.45
N GLY A 264 4.49 25.96 12.00
CA GLY A 264 5.10 27.13 12.59
C GLY A 264 4.73 27.18 14.06
N LYS A 265 5.70 26.92 14.94
CA LYS A 265 5.56 27.21 16.36
C LYS A 265 5.24 28.69 16.48
N ALA A 266 4.01 29.02 16.86
CA ALA A 266 3.68 30.33 17.36
C ALA A 266 4.60 30.60 18.56
N THR A 267 5.60 31.45 18.35
CA THR A 267 6.36 32.05 19.43
C THR A 267 5.41 32.93 20.22
N VAL A 268 5.07 32.47 21.42
CA VAL A 268 4.53 33.34 22.47
C VAL A 268 5.61 34.37 22.75
N GLN A 269 5.38 35.62 22.35
CA GLN A 269 6.15 36.75 22.85
C GLN A 269 5.69 37.01 24.29
N GLU A 270 6.57 36.72 25.26
CA GLU A 270 6.50 37.34 26.58
C GLU A 270 6.74 38.84 26.40
N GLN A 271 5.74 39.66 26.74
CA GLN A 271 5.89 41.08 26.92
C GLN A 271 6.41 41.34 28.35
N ASN A 272 7.61 41.90 28.43
CA ASN A 272 8.05 42.75 29.54
C ASN A 272 7.68 44.21 29.20
#